data_AF-A0A2D4PZA3-F1
#
_entry.id   AF-A0A2D4PZA3-F1
#
_cell.length_a   1.000
_cell.length_b   1.000
_cell.length_c   1.000
_cell.angle_alpha   90.00
_cell.angle_beta   90.00
_cell.angle_gamma   90.00
#
_symmetry.space_group_name_H-M   'P 1'
#
loop_
_entity.id
_entity.type
_entity.pdbx_description
1 polymer ?
#
loop_
_entity_poly.entity_id
_entity_poly.type
_entity_poly.pdbx_seq_one_letter_code
_entity_poly.pdbx_strand_id
1 'polypeptide(L)'
;AYILAEVCRDKYDGILPLVRLLLHHHRLVQFVTAVAELELKETQEVNTIFRGNSLTTRCVDEMMKIVGKHYLKVILKPILDEICENPKPCEIDPLKLKEGDNVEMHKENLRYYVDKVFSTIVQSSISCPTLMCDV
;
A
#
# COMPACT_ATOMS: atom_id res chain seq x y z
N ALA A 1 9.25 0.06 22.84
CA ALA A 1 8.32 0.53 21.79
C ALA A 1 7.29 1.52 22.37
N TYR A 2 6.59 1.16 23.46
CA TYR A 2 5.62 2.01 24.17
C TYR A 2 6.13 3.44 24.48
N ILE A 3 7.33 3.54 25.05
CA ILE A 3 7.94 4.83 25.43
C ILE A 3 8.19 5.76 24.22
N LEU A 4 8.62 5.23 23.07
CA LEU A 4 8.89 6.07 21.89
C LEU A 4 7.60 6.62 21.26
N ALA A 5 6.51 5.84 21.31
CA ALA A 5 5.20 6.28 20.83
C ALA A 5 4.53 7.31 21.77
N GLU A 6 4.82 7.27 23.06
CA GLU A 6 4.34 8.25 24.05
C GLU A 6 5.20 9.52 24.11
N VAL A 7 6.52 9.42 23.90
CA VAL A 7 7.47 10.53 24.08
C VAL A 7 7.56 11.45 22.85
N CYS A 8 7.25 10.96 21.65
CA CYS A 8 7.22 11.78 20.44
C CYS A 8 6.02 12.73 20.45
N ARG A 9 6.27 14.02 20.72
CA ARG A 9 5.28 15.12 20.69
C ARG A 9 4.56 15.24 19.35
N ASP A 10 5.28 14.97 18.26
CA ASP A 10 4.71 14.75 16.95
C ASP A 10 4.91 13.27 16.62
N LYS A 11 3.83 12.49 16.60
CA LYS A 11 3.86 11.01 16.54
C LYS A 11 4.46 10.47 15.23
N TYR A 12 4.90 11.35 14.33
CA TYR A 12 5.09 11.05 12.92
C TYR A 12 6.53 11.25 12.44
N ASP A 13 7.24 12.27 12.94
CA ASP A 13 8.62 12.55 12.52
C ASP A 13 9.62 11.46 12.94
N GLY A 14 9.28 10.69 13.97
CA GLY A 14 10.13 9.61 14.49
C GLY A 14 10.02 8.28 13.73
N ILE A 15 8.96 8.05 12.95
CA ILE A 15 8.68 6.73 12.35
C ILE A 15 9.69 6.38 11.28
N LEU A 16 9.94 7.28 10.32
CA LEU A 16 10.86 7.03 9.23
C LEU A 16 12.30 6.79 9.72
N PRO A 17 12.89 7.62 10.62
CA PRO A 17 14.18 7.33 11.22
C PRO A 17 14.21 6.00 11.98
N LEU A 18 13.16 5.68 12.74
CA LEU A 18 13.05 4.42 13.47
C LEU A 18 13.05 3.22 12.53
N VAL A 19 12.24 3.24 11.47
CA VAL A 19 12.17 2.17 10.47
C VAL A 19 13.52 2.01 9.79
N ARG A 20 14.18 3.11 9.38
CA ARG A 20 15.53 3.06 8.80
C ARG A 20 16.56 2.43 9.74
N LEU A 21 16.54 2.78 11.02
CA LEU A 21 17.43 2.21 12.03
C LEU A 21 17.17 0.70 12.22
N LEU A 22 15.90 0.30 12.35
CA LEU A 22 15.51 -1.09 12.52
C LEU A 22 15.84 -1.95 11.29
N LEU A 23 15.69 -1.40 10.09
CA LEU A 23 16.11 -2.01 8.83
C LEU A 23 17.63 -2.22 8.81
N HIS A 24 18.41 -1.18 9.13
CA HIS A 24 19.87 -1.24 9.17
C HIS A 24 20.40 -2.31 10.14
N HIS A 25 19.68 -2.57 11.23
CA HIS A 25 20.06 -3.58 12.22
C HIS A 25 19.33 -4.93 12.06
N HIS A 26 18.55 -5.13 10.99
CA HIS A 26 17.76 -6.36 10.77
C HIS A 26 16.78 -6.71 11.91
N ARG A 27 16.25 -5.69 12.59
CA ARG A 27 15.33 -5.84 13.73
C ARG A 27 13.88 -5.48 13.41
N LEU A 28 13.59 -5.02 12.19
CA LEU A 28 12.28 -4.51 11.83
C LEU A 28 11.17 -5.55 11.97
N VAL A 29 11.32 -6.74 11.39
CA VAL A 29 10.29 -7.79 11.44
C VAL A 29 9.91 -8.09 12.89
N GLN A 30 10.91 -8.40 13.73
CA GLN A 30 10.71 -8.66 15.15
C GLN A 30 10.00 -7.51 15.88
N PHE A 31 10.36 -6.25 15.56
CA PHE A 31 9.73 -5.09 16.15
C PHE A 31 8.27 -4.97 15.73
N VAL A 32 7.98 -5.05 14.42
CA VAL A 32 6.64 -4.94 13.86
C VAL A 32 5.73 -6.05 14.39
N THR A 33 6.21 -7.31 14.42
CA THR A 33 5.46 -8.43 15.01
C THR A 33 5.10 -8.16 16.46
N ALA A 34 6.06 -7.69 17.27
CA ALA A 34 5.81 -7.42 18.69
C ALA A 34 4.78 -6.30 18.91
N VAL A 35 4.82 -5.22 18.12
CA VAL A 35 3.83 -4.14 18.24
C VAL A 35 2.46 -4.53 17.65
N ALA A 36 2.44 -5.34 16.60
CA ALA A 36 1.23 -5.90 16.02
C ALA A 36 0.50 -6.82 17.01
N GLU A 37 1.23 -7.69 17.73
CA GLU A 37 0.65 -8.56 18.75
C GLU A 37 0.02 -7.78 19.91
N LEU A 38 0.61 -6.66 20.31
CA LEU A 38 0.04 -5.77 21.32
C LEU A 38 -1.25 -5.12 20.82
N GLU A 39 -1.23 -4.60 19.60
CA GLU A 39 -2.40 -3.98 18.97
C GLU A 39 -3.55 -4.99 18.78
N LEU A 40 -3.25 -6.23 18.40
CA LEU A 40 -4.23 -7.30 18.28
C LEU A 40 -4.87 -7.66 19.62
N LYS A 41 -4.12 -7.63 20.73
CA LYS A 41 -4.67 -7.88 22.08
C LYS A 41 -5.62 -6.78 22.55
N GLU A 42 -5.40 -5.55 22.12
CA GLU A 42 -6.23 -4.39 22.47
C GLU A 42 -7.44 -4.23 21.53
N THR A 43 -7.43 -4.89 20.37
CA THR A 43 -8.49 -4.77 19.37
C THR A 43 -9.74 -5.56 19.77
N GLN A 44 -10.86 -4.86 19.93
CA GLN A 44 -12.15 -5.48 20.26
C GLN A 44 -12.92 -5.97 19.02
N GLU A 45 -12.77 -5.27 17.89
CA GLU A 45 -13.46 -5.58 16.64
C GLU A 45 -12.48 -6.02 15.54
N VAL A 46 -12.62 -7.26 15.07
CA VAL A 46 -11.76 -7.84 14.02
C VAL A 46 -11.74 -6.99 12.74
N ASN A 47 -12.85 -6.32 12.43
CA ASN A 47 -12.95 -5.47 11.23
C ASN A 47 -12.12 -4.18 11.30
N THR A 48 -11.59 -3.82 12.47
CA THR A 48 -10.78 -2.60 12.67
C THR A 48 -9.27 -2.86 12.74
N ILE A 49 -8.87 -4.14 12.73
CA ILE A 49 -7.46 -4.56 12.79
C ILE A 49 -6.67 -3.86 11.66
N PHE A 50 -5.60 -3.16 12.03
CA PHE A 50 -4.70 -2.44 11.13
C PHE A 50 -5.37 -1.42 10.19
N ARG A 51 -6.57 -0.94 10.54
CA ARG A 51 -7.25 0.16 9.83
C ARG A 51 -6.98 1.54 10.46
N GLY A 52 -6.44 1.56 11.67
CA GLY A 52 -6.09 2.77 12.38
C GLY A 52 -4.72 3.32 11.97
N ASN A 53 -4.46 4.58 12.34
CA ASN A 53 -3.17 5.24 12.20
C ASN A 53 -2.20 4.88 13.34
N SER A 54 -2.04 3.58 13.61
CA SER A 54 -1.25 3.02 14.70
C SER A 54 0.26 3.03 14.42
N LEU A 55 1.06 2.73 15.44
CA LEU A 55 2.52 2.57 15.27
C LEU A 55 2.83 1.43 14.29
N THR A 56 2.13 0.30 14.40
CA THR A 56 2.30 -0.88 13.56
C THR A 56 2.07 -0.54 12.08
N THR A 57 0.89 0.00 11.77
CA THR A 57 0.49 0.34 10.39
C THR A 57 1.43 1.36 9.76
N ARG A 58 1.91 2.34 10.53
CA ARG A 58 2.88 3.34 10.07
C ARG A 58 4.27 2.76 9.84
N CYS A 59 4.75 1.89 10.72
CA CYS A 59 6.02 1.21 10.52
C CYS A 59 6.00 0.31 9.27
N VAL A 60 4.89 -0.42 9.06
CA VAL A 60 4.68 -1.21 7.85
C VAL A 60 4.64 -0.31 6.61
N ASP A 61 3.87 0.78 6.62
CA ASP A 61 3.76 1.71 5.49
C ASP A 61 5.13 2.31 5.09
N GLU A 62 5.91 2.80 6.05
CA GLU A 62 7.25 3.32 5.77
C GLU A 62 8.22 2.22 5.29
N MET A 63 8.12 1.00 5.82
CA MET A 63 8.90 -0.13 5.29
C MET A 63 8.53 -0.43 3.83
N MET A 64 7.23 -0.54 3.53
CA MET A 64 6.73 -0.83 2.18
C MET A 64 7.19 0.25 1.18
N LYS A 65 7.22 1.52 1.59
CA LYS A 65 7.78 2.61 0.77
C LYS A 65 9.28 2.49 0.55
N ILE A 66 10.07 2.11 1.56
CA ILE A 66 11.52 2.00 1.42
C ILE A 66 11.89 0.79 0.56
N VAL A 67 11.33 -0.38 0.87
CA VAL A 67 11.68 -1.66 0.28
C VAL A 67 10.96 -1.89 -1.04
N GLY A 68 9.67 -1.58 -1.08
CA GLY A 68 8.78 -1.90 -2.20
C GLY A 68 8.80 -0.87 -3.33
N LYS A 69 9.37 0.33 -3.15
CA LYS A 69 9.30 1.39 -4.18
C LYS A 69 9.86 0.97 -5.54
N HIS A 70 11.00 0.29 -5.56
CA HIS A 70 11.57 -0.18 -6.83
C HIS A 70 10.69 -1.27 -7.47
N TYR A 71 10.29 -2.26 -6.68
CA TYR A 71 9.37 -3.33 -7.09
C TYR A 71 8.07 -2.75 -7.69
N LEU A 72 7.38 -1.89 -6.94
CA LEU A 72 6.14 -1.24 -7.37
C LEU A 72 6.32 -0.48 -8.68
N LYS A 73 7.43 0.26 -8.82
CA LYS A 73 7.75 0.99 -10.05
C LYS A 73 7.93 0.04 -11.22
N VAL A 74 8.71 -1.04 -11.07
CA VAL A 74 8.95 -2.00 -12.17
C VAL A 74 7.65 -2.68 -12.60
N ILE A 75 6.81 -3.07 -11.64
CA ILE A 75 5.57 -3.81 -11.91
C ILE A 75 4.48 -2.94 -12.52
N LEU A 76 4.24 -1.74 -11.97
CA LEU A 76 3.09 -0.92 -12.39
C LEU A 76 3.41 0.12 -13.47
N LYS A 77 4.66 0.57 -13.59
CA LYS A 77 5.03 1.64 -14.53
C LYS A 77 4.59 1.36 -15.97
N PRO A 78 4.77 0.15 -16.55
CA PRO A 78 4.38 -0.09 -17.95
C PRO A 78 2.90 0.16 -18.21
N ILE A 79 2.02 -0.24 -17.29
CA ILE A 79 0.57 -0.06 -17.43
C ILE A 79 0.19 1.40 -17.20
N LEU A 80 0.83 2.06 -16.24
CA LEU A 80 0.61 3.49 -16.02
C LEU A 80 1.06 4.32 -17.22
N ASP A 81 2.20 4.00 -17.82
CA ASP A 81 2.69 4.67 -19.03
C ASP A 81 1.69 4.49 -20.18
N GLU A 82 1.16 3.28 -20.40
CA GLU A 82 0.11 3.03 -21.39
C GLU A 82 -1.16 3.86 -21.15
N ILE A 83 -1.63 3.95 -19.90
CA ILE A 83 -2.81 4.76 -19.55
C ILE A 83 -2.54 6.24 -19.83
N CYS A 84 -1.33 6.73 -19.50
CA CYS A 84 -0.95 8.12 -19.72
C CYS A 84 -0.77 8.45 -21.21
N GLU A 85 -0.21 7.53 -22.00
CA GLU A 85 0.03 7.71 -23.43
C GLU A 85 -1.24 7.57 -24.26
N ASN A 86 -2.15 6.66 -23.87
CA ASN A 86 -3.39 6.37 -24.59
C ASN A 86 -4.59 6.34 -23.63
N PRO A 87 -5.02 7.50 -23.09
CA PRO A 87 -6.10 7.56 -22.12
C PRO A 87 -7.44 7.21 -22.79
N LYS A 88 -8.06 6.11 -22.34
CA LYS A 88 -9.43 5.74 -22.72
C LYS A 88 -10.44 6.30 -21.73
N PRO A 89 -11.63 6.73 -22.17
CA PRO A 89 -12.67 7.18 -21.25
C PRO A 89 -13.16 6.01 -20.40
N CYS A 90 -13.20 6.22 -19.08
CA CYS A 90 -13.55 5.21 -18.07
C CYS A 90 -14.58 5.73 -17.05
N GLU A 91 -15.21 6.89 -17.31
CA GLU A 91 -16.22 7.45 -16.41
C GLU A 91 -17.51 6.62 -16.51
N ILE A 92 -17.98 6.15 -15.35
CA ILE A 92 -19.17 5.29 -15.22
C ILE A 92 -20.23 5.90 -14.31
N ASP A 93 -19.92 7.02 -13.64
CA ASP A 93 -20.87 7.77 -12.82
C ASP A 93 -21.90 8.45 -13.73
N PRO A 94 -23.19 8.07 -13.65
CA PRO A 94 -24.22 8.64 -14.51
C PRO A 94 -24.33 10.16 -14.43
N LEU A 95 -23.95 10.76 -13.30
CA LEU A 95 -24.03 12.20 -13.08
C LEU A 95 -22.88 12.99 -13.72
N LYS A 96 -21.81 12.30 -14.17
CA LYS A 96 -20.61 12.93 -14.76
C LYS A 96 -20.45 12.65 -16.25
N LEU A 97 -21.29 11.77 -16.81
CA LEU A 97 -21.29 11.47 -18.23
C LEU A 97 -21.73 12.69 -19.05
N LYS A 98 -21.11 12.85 -20.21
CA LYS A 98 -21.49 13.85 -21.19
C LYS A 98 -22.53 13.28 -22.14
N GLU A 99 -23.29 14.17 -22.74
CA GLU A 99 -24.26 13.80 -23.77
C GLU A 99 -23.53 13.13 -24.95
N GLY A 100 -23.95 11.92 -25.31
CA GLY A 100 -23.30 11.11 -26.35
C GLY A 100 -22.24 10.11 -25.84
N ASP A 101 -21.91 10.09 -24.55
CA ASP A 101 -21.01 9.09 -23.98
C ASP A 101 -21.63 7.68 -24.03
N ASN A 102 -20.77 6.69 -24.29
CA ASN A 102 -21.16 5.28 -24.25
C ASN A 102 -20.65 4.64 -22.95
N VAL A 103 -21.54 4.52 -21.97
CA VAL A 103 -21.23 3.98 -20.62
C VAL A 103 -20.73 2.56 -20.68
N GLU A 104 -21.29 1.72 -21.54
CA GLU A 104 -20.86 0.32 -21.64
C GLU A 104 -19.44 0.24 -22.20
N MET A 105 -19.11 1.07 -23.20
CA MET A 105 -17.73 1.19 -23.68
C MET A 105 -16.78 1.70 -22.58
N HIS A 106 -17.19 2.69 -21.78
CA HIS A 106 -16.37 3.21 -20.68
C HIS A 106 -16.12 2.15 -19.60
N LYS A 107 -17.13 1.34 -19.30
CA LYS A 107 -17.05 0.23 -18.36
C LYS A 107 -16.13 -0.87 -18.87
N GLU A 108 -16.17 -1.19 -20.17
CA GLU A 108 -15.24 -2.12 -20.81
C GLU A 108 -13.80 -1.60 -20.75
N ASN A 109 -13.57 -0.31 -20.99
CA ASN A 109 -12.26 0.32 -20.86
C ASN A 109 -11.73 0.26 -19.42
N LEU A 110 -12.58 0.60 -18.45
CA LEU A 110 -12.23 0.53 -17.02
C LEU A 110 -11.85 -0.90 -16.63
N ARG A 111 -12.69 -1.86 -17.03
CA ARG A 111 -12.45 -3.29 -16.76
C ARG A 111 -11.14 -3.76 -17.39
N TYR A 112 -10.85 -3.36 -18.62
CA TYR A 112 -9.59 -3.68 -19.29
C TYR A 112 -8.38 -3.25 -18.47
N TYR A 113 -8.35 -2.00 -18.00
CA TYR A 113 -7.24 -1.51 -17.19
C TYR A 113 -7.15 -2.20 -15.83
N VAL A 114 -8.29 -2.41 -15.15
CA VAL A 114 -8.35 -3.10 -13.85
C VAL A 114 -7.84 -4.54 -13.97
N ASP A 115 -8.33 -5.29 -14.96
CA ASP A 115 -7.92 -6.68 -15.19
C ASP A 115 -6.42 -6.77 -15.50
N LYS A 116 -5.89 -5.81 -16.26
CA LYS A 116 -4.46 -5.74 -16.58
C LYS A 116 -3.61 -5.45 -15.35
N VAL A 117 -3.95 -4.41 -14.58
CA VAL A 117 -3.24 -4.07 -13.32
C VAL A 117 -3.29 -5.23 -12.35
N PHE A 118 -4.48 -5.81 -12.14
CA PHE A 118 -4.67 -6.93 -11.23
C PHE A 118 -3.85 -8.15 -11.64
N SER A 119 -3.91 -8.54 -12.92
CA SER A 119 -3.14 -9.68 -13.44
C SER A 119 -1.64 -9.48 -13.27
N THR A 120 -1.14 -8.28 -13.54
CA THR A 120 0.27 -7.93 -13.36
C THR A 120 0.72 -8.00 -11.89
N ILE A 121 -0.12 -7.55 -10.94
CA ILE A 121 0.17 -7.67 -9.50
C ILE A 121 0.20 -9.14 -9.06
N VAL A 122 -0.77 -9.96 -9.50
CA VAL A 122 -0.83 -11.37 -9.12
C VAL A 122 0.37 -12.15 -9.68
N GLN A 123 0.78 -11.85 -10.91
CA GLN A 123 1.90 -12.49 -11.57
C GLN A 123 3.28 -12.03 -11.06
N SER A 124 3.35 -10.89 -10.36
CA SER A 124 4.61 -10.34 -9.85
C SER A 124 5.07 -10.93 -8.51
N SER A 125 4.34 -11.90 -7.95
CA SER A 125 4.62 -12.50 -6.63
C SER A 125 6.07 -12.97 -6.45
N ILE A 126 6.66 -13.56 -7.49
CA ILE A 126 8.06 -14.06 -7.47
C ILE A 126 9.07 -12.90 -7.35
N SER A 127 8.72 -11.71 -7.81
CA SER A 127 9.56 -10.52 -7.76
C SER A 127 9.36 -9.69 -6.49
N CYS A 128 8.46 -10.11 -5.58
CA CYS A 128 8.23 -9.41 -4.33
C CYS A 128 9.48 -9.45 -3.45
N PRO A 129 9.96 -8.31 -2.92
CA PRO A 129 11.11 -8.28 -2.02
C PRO A 129 10.89 -9.17 -0.79
N THR A 130 11.88 -10.02 -0.46
CA THR A 130 11.77 -11.00 0.64
C THR A 130 11.36 -10.38 1.97
N LEU A 131 11.91 -9.22 2.31
CA LEU A 131 11.56 -8.52 3.55
C LEU A 131 10.08 -8.08 3.62
N MET A 132 9.43 -7.83 2.47
CA MET A 132 8.00 -7.55 2.43
C MET A 132 7.16 -8.82 2.64
N CYS A 133 7.70 -9.98 2.30
CA CYS A 133 7.06 -11.29 2.55
C CYS A 133 7.26 -11.76 4.00
N ASP A 134 8.32 -11.31 4.66
CA ASP A 134 8.67 -11.69 6.03
C ASP A 134 7.88 -10.89 7.10
N VAL A 135 7.31 -9.73 6.72
CA VAL A 135 6.46 -8.88 7.59
C VAL A 135 5.00 -9.26 7.43
#